data_AF-A0A7S3MDB8-F1
#
_entry.id   AF-A0A7S3MDB8-F1
#
_cell.length_a   1.000
_cell.length_b   1.000
_cell.length_c   1.000
_cell.angle_alpha   90.00
_cell.angle_beta   90.00
_cell.angle_gamma   90.00
#
_symmetry.space_group_name_H-M   'P 1'
#
loop_
_entity.id
_entity.type
_entity.pdbx_description
1 polymer ?
#
loop_
_entity_poly.entity_id
_entity_poly.type
_entity_poly.pdbx_seq_one_letter_code
_entity_poly.pdbx_strand_id
1 'polypeptide(L)'
;DLLGIPHIGGPADAHHKIDFAHDNKIHHDRDVGAVVVGLDTNINYYKIQYAQLCINENKGCVFIATNLDAVAHLTDQQKWAGGGAMVGAIKGCTGKEPILVGKPSPLLIDYITDKHKIDRSRICMVGDRLDTDIAFGRNNGLQTVLTL
;
A
#
# COMPACT_ATOMS: atom_id res chain seq x y z
N ASP A 1 -4.98 -3.64 -15.12
CA ASP A 1 -3.66 -3.54 -15.80
C ASP A 1 -2.78 -4.73 -15.43
N LEU A 2 -1.95 -5.19 -16.37
CA LEU A 2 -1.22 -6.48 -16.48
C LEU A 2 -2.00 -7.78 -16.24
N LEU A 3 -2.85 -7.86 -15.21
CA LEU A 3 -3.67 -9.00 -14.82
C LEU A 3 -5.16 -8.83 -15.16
N GLY A 4 -5.54 -7.71 -15.78
CA GLY A 4 -6.94 -7.46 -16.19
C GLY A 4 -7.93 -7.27 -15.03
N ILE A 5 -7.44 -7.11 -13.80
CA ILE A 5 -8.28 -6.88 -12.61
C ILE A 5 -8.94 -5.49 -12.73
N PRO A 6 -10.29 -5.40 -12.71
CA PRO A 6 -11.01 -4.14 -12.65
C PRO A 6 -10.63 -3.37 -11.38
N HIS A 7 -10.42 -2.06 -11.50
CA HIS A 7 -10.03 -1.22 -10.37
C HIS A 7 -10.48 0.24 -10.57
N ILE A 8 -10.51 0.96 -9.46
CA ILE A 8 -10.72 2.41 -9.35
C ILE A 8 -9.60 2.98 -8.47
N GLY A 9 -9.18 4.22 -8.72
CA GLY A 9 -8.16 4.92 -7.96
C GLY A 9 -7.03 5.49 -8.82
N GLY A 10 -5.98 5.97 -8.15
CA GLY A 10 -4.82 6.55 -8.83
C GLY A 10 -5.17 7.77 -9.71
N PRO A 11 -4.39 8.07 -10.74
CA PRO A 11 -4.59 9.28 -11.55
C PRO A 11 -5.95 9.36 -12.26
N ALA A 12 -6.56 8.21 -12.61
CA ALA A 12 -7.85 8.16 -13.31
C ALA A 12 -8.98 8.82 -12.52
N ASP A 13 -8.92 8.77 -11.19
CA ASP A 13 -9.94 9.30 -10.29
C ASP A 13 -9.50 10.58 -9.57
N ALA A 14 -8.46 11.25 -10.04
CA ALA A 14 -7.92 12.46 -9.42
C ALA A 14 -8.94 13.61 -9.34
N HIS A 15 -9.85 13.68 -10.32
CA HIS A 15 -10.80 14.79 -10.47
C HIS A 15 -12.13 14.58 -9.72
N HIS A 16 -12.38 13.39 -9.18
CA HIS A 16 -13.62 13.12 -8.45
C HIS A 16 -13.71 13.99 -7.19
N LYS A 17 -14.87 14.61 -7.00
CA LYS A 17 -15.20 15.44 -5.84
C LYS A 17 -16.49 14.96 -5.23
N ILE A 18 -16.58 15.10 -3.91
CA ILE A 18 -17.80 14.81 -3.16
C ILE A 18 -18.53 16.13 -2.95
N ASP A 19 -19.81 16.15 -3.30
CA ASP A 19 -20.71 17.25 -2.95
C ASP A 19 -21.28 17.00 -1.55
N PHE A 20 -20.98 17.92 -0.63
CA PHE A 20 -21.42 17.86 0.77
C PHE A 20 -22.81 18.48 1.00
N ALA A 21 -23.56 18.82 -0.06
CA ALA A 21 -24.96 19.20 0.08
C ALA A 21 -25.77 18.12 0.83
N HIS A 22 -26.75 18.54 1.63
CA HIS A 22 -27.53 17.66 2.51
C HIS A 22 -28.13 16.47 1.71
N ASP A 23 -27.91 15.25 2.23
CA ASP A 23 -28.36 13.94 1.73
C ASP A 23 -27.62 13.31 0.53
N ASN A 24 -26.53 13.91 0.02
CA ASN A 24 -25.73 13.23 -1.00
C ASN A 24 -24.98 12.01 -0.43
N LYS A 25 -25.36 10.82 -0.92
CA LYS A 25 -24.67 9.56 -0.61
C LYS A 25 -23.67 9.21 -1.70
N ILE A 26 -22.51 8.74 -1.29
CA ILE A 26 -21.57 8.11 -2.21
C ILE A 26 -21.97 6.65 -2.37
N HIS A 27 -22.15 6.25 -3.62
CA HIS A 27 -22.32 4.85 -3.97
C HIS A 27 -20.95 4.23 -4.24
N HIS A 28 -20.75 3.03 -3.73
CA HIS A 28 -19.57 2.21 -4.02
C HIS A 28 -20.00 0.84 -4.55
N ASP A 29 -19.10 0.21 -5.29
CA ASP A 29 -19.32 -1.08 -5.90
C ASP A 29 -19.28 -2.19 -4.84
N ARG A 30 -20.32 -3.01 -4.79
CA ARG A 30 -20.55 -4.00 -3.72
C ARG A 30 -19.75 -5.29 -3.89
N ASP A 31 -19.17 -5.49 -5.06
CA ASP A 31 -18.32 -6.62 -5.43
C ASP A 31 -16.82 -6.33 -5.25
N VAL A 32 -16.44 -5.13 -4.81
CA VAL A 32 -15.06 -4.82 -4.43
C VAL A 32 -14.63 -5.72 -3.27
N GLY A 33 -13.68 -6.62 -3.56
CA GLY A 33 -13.14 -7.59 -2.60
C GLY A 33 -11.86 -7.13 -1.90
N ALA A 34 -11.21 -6.06 -2.35
CA ALA A 34 -9.99 -5.56 -1.74
C ALA A 34 -9.82 -4.06 -1.95
N VAL A 35 -9.27 -3.39 -0.95
CA VAL A 35 -8.73 -2.02 -1.04
C VAL A 35 -7.23 -2.12 -0.83
N VAL A 36 -6.46 -1.81 -1.87
CA VAL A 36 -4.99 -1.80 -1.85
C VAL A 36 -4.51 -0.36 -1.82
N VAL A 37 -3.76 0.00 -0.78
CA VAL A 37 -3.28 1.36 -0.56
C VAL A 37 -1.77 1.42 -0.69
N GLY A 38 -1.32 2.32 -1.57
CA GLY A 38 0.08 2.68 -1.74
C GLY A 38 0.24 4.20 -1.84
N LEU A 39 1.39 4.64 -2.33
CA LEU A 39 1.63 6.05 -2.61
C LEU A 39 0.74 6.49 -3.79
N ASP A 40 -0.24 7.35 -3.50
CA ASP A 40 -1.06 8.02 -4.51
C ASP A 40 -0.93 9.54 -4.33
N THR A 41 -0.17 10.18 -5.21
CA THR A 41 -0.01 11.64 -5.21
C THR A 41 -1.28 12.38 -5.63
N ASN A 42 -2.28 11.66 -6.14
CA ASN A 42 -3.60 12.17 -6.50
C ASN A 42 -4.68 11.75 -5.51
N ILE A 43 -4.31 11.30 -4.30
CA ILE A 43 -5.31 10.94 -3.28
C ILE A 43 -6.21 12.14 -2.99
N ASN A 44 -7.52 11.88 -2.87
CA ASN A 44 -8.52 12.89 -2.59
C ASN A 44 -9.58 12.33 -1.63
N TYR A 45 -10.47 13.20 -1.13
CA TYR A 45 -11.50 12.80 -0.17
C TYR A 45 -12.45 11.74 -0.75
N TYR A 46 -12.74 11.79 -2.06
CA TYR A 46 -13.56 10.78 -2.75
C TYR A 46 -12.99 9.37 -2.58
N LYS A 47 -11.71 9.18 -2.90
CA LYS A 47 -11.04 7.89 -2.77
C LYS A 47 -11.00 7.38 -1.33
N ILE A 48 -10.76 8.27 -0.37
CA ILE A 48 -10.73 7.93 1.06
C ILE A 48 -12.11 7.41 1.50
N GLN A 49 -13.17 8.15 1.18
CA GLN A 49 -14.53 7.77 1.55
C GLN A 49 -14.97 6.49 0.83
N TYR A 50 -14.67 6.36 -0.47
CA TYR A 50 -14.98 5.16 -1.25
C TYR A 50 -14.29 3.91 -0.65
N ALA A 51 -13.00 4.02 -0.33
CA ALA A 51 -12.24 2.97 0.34
C ALA A 51 -12.84 2.60 1.70
N GLN A 52 -13.24 3.60 2.50
CA GLN A 52 -13.88 3.39 3.81
C GLN A 52 -15.18 2.60 3.67
N LEU A 53 -16.03 2.96 2.72
CA LEU A 53 -17.30 2.28 2.45
C LEU A 53 -17.08 0.83 1.99
N CYS A 54 -16.13 0.60 1.08
CA CYS A 54 -15.77 -0.75 0.66
C CYS A 54 -15.32 -1.61 1.85
N ILE A 55 -14.37 -1.12 2.64
CA ILE A 55 -13.80 -1.86 3.77
C ILE A 55 -14.85 -2.17 4.85
N ASN A 56 -15.79 -1.25 5.10
CA ASN A 56 -16.74 -1.40 6.20
C ASN A 56 -18.02 -2.11 5.79
N GLU A 57 -18.50 -1.93 4.57
CA GLU A 57 -19.81 -2.43 4.15
C GLU A 57 -19.74 -3.67 3.24
N ASN A 58 -18.64 -3.90 2.51
CA ASN A 58 -18.54 -5.07 1.65
C ASN A 58 -18.04 -6.28 2.45
N LYS A 59 -18.82 -7.36 2.43
CA LYS A 59 -18.51 -8.58 3.16
C LYS A 59 -17.20 -9.19 2.63
N GLY A 60 -16.21 -9.32 3.52
CA GLY A 60 -14.93 -9.94 3.19
C GLY A 60 -13.96 -9.03 2.43
N CYS A 61 -14.27 -7.74 2.26
CA CYS A 61 -13.33 -6.80 1.66
C CYS A 61 -12.07 -6.68 2.52
N VAL A 62 -10.91 -6.98 1.93
CA VAL A 62 -9.62 -6.90 2.64
C VAL A 62 -8.98 -5.53 2.46
N PHE A 63 -8.33 -5.04 3.51
CA PHE A 63 -7.54 -3.81 3.47
C PHE A 63 -6.05 -4.19 3.40
N ILE A 64 -5.36 -3.79 2.34
CA ILE A 64 -3.97 -4.13 2.05
C ILE A 64 -3.14 -2.84 1.95
N ALA A 65 -1.96 -2.83 2.55
CA ALA A 65 -0.99 -1.75 2.41
C ALA A 65 0.27 -2.25 1.70
N THR A 66 0.75 -1.52 0.70
CA THR A 66 2.00 -1.86 -0.02
C THR A 66 3.25 -1.51 0.79
N ASN A 67 3.18 -0.50 1.66
CA ASN A 67 4.20 -0.11 2.63
C ASN A 67 3.56 0.77 3.71
N LEU A 68 4.24 0.97 4.84
CA LEU A 68 3.80 1.84 5.94
C LEU A 68 4.76 3.03 6.16
N ASP A 69 5.60 3.35 5.17
CA ASP A 69 6.56 4.45 5.30
C ASP A 69 5.83 5.78 5.44
N ALA A 70 5.94 6.41 6.61
CA ALA A 70 5.28 7.68 6.88
C ALA A 70 5.78 8.81 5.98
N VAL A 71 7.07 8.76 5.61
CA VAL A 71 7.72 9.75 4.74
C VAL A 71 8.49 9.08 3.60
N ALA A 72 8.53 9.75 2.46
CA ALA A 72 9.37 9.43 1.31
C ALA A 72 10.53 10.43 1.19
N HIS A 73 11.71 9.91 0.87
CA HIS A 73 12.94 10.68 0.66
C HIS A 73 13.15 10.86 -0.85
N LEU A 74 12.38 11.77 -1.47
CA LEU A 74 12.48 12.04 -2.91
C LEU A 74 13.56 13.07 -3.25
N THR A 75 13.93 13.91 -2.28
CA THR A 75 15.02 14.89 -2.39
C THR A 75 15.75 14.98 -1.06
N ASP A 76 16.99 15.47 -1.07
CA ASP A 76 17.80 15.64 0.15
C ASP A 76 17.28 16.76 1.06
N GLN A 77 16.48 17.67 0.52
CA GLN A 77 16.06 18.89 1.21
C GLN A 77 14.75 18.73 1.98
N GLN A 78 13.89 17.80 1.56
CA GLN A 78 12.53 17.71 2.09
C GLN A 78 12.05 16.26 2.23
N LYS A 79 11.35 16.01 3.34
CA LYS A 79 10.58 14.78 3.54
C LYS A 79 9.19 14.99 2.97
N TRP A 80 8.76 14.08 2.11
CA TRP A 80 7.44 14.10 1.50
C TRP A 80 6.55 13.07 2.17
N ALA A 81 5.22 13.22 2.08
CA ALA A 81 4.30 12.19 2.57
C ALA A 81 4.55 10.87 1.83
N GLY A 82 4.85 9.81 2.59
CA GLY A 82 5.01 8.45 2.05
C GLY A 82 3.67 7.70 2.01
N GLY A 83 3.67 6.47 1.49
CA GLY A 83 2.46 5.65 1.41
C GLY A 83 1.78 5.40 2.76
N GLY A 84 2.55 5.40 3.85
CA GLY A 84 2.04 5.30 5.22
C GLY A 84 1.10 6.44 5.61
N ALA A 85 1.23 7.64 5.02
CA ALA A 85 0.31 8.75 5.27
C ALA A 85 -1.09 8.46 4.70
N MET A 86 -1.16 7.90 3.49
CA MET A 86 -2.40 7.49 2.82
C MET A 86 -3.05 6.34 3.59
N VAL A 87 -2.26 5.35 3.98
CA VAL A 87 -2.71 4.24 4.84
C VAL A 87 -3.27 4.78 6.15
N GLY A 88 -2.61 5.76 6.77
CA GLY A 88 -3.06 6.42 7.99
C GLY A 88 -4.45 7.05 7.85
N ALA A 89 -4.73 7.71 6.72
CA ALA A 89 -6.05 8.27 6.45
C ALA A 89 -7.14 7.19 6.40
N ILE A 90 -6.86 6.06 5.72
CA ILE A 90 -7.79 4.92 5.64
C ILE A 90 -7.97 4.26 7.01
N LYS A 91 -6.90 4.05 7.77
CA LYS A 91 -6.96 3.54 9.15
C LYS A 91 -7.83 4.45 10.04
N GLY A 92 -7.63 5.76 9.95
CA GLY A 92 -8.34 6.74 10.76
C GLY A 92 -9.85 6.75 10.54
N CYS A 93 -10.30 6.59 9.29
CA CYS A 93 -11.74 6.58 8.97
C CYS A 93 -12.39 5.19 9.05
N THR A 94 -11.62 4.10 8.94
CA THR A 94 -12.16 2.72 9.02
C THR A 94 -12.04 2.10 10.41
N GLY A 95 -11.06 2.52 11.21
CA GLY A 95 -10.67 1.86 12.45
C GLY A 95 -10.03 0.48 12.25
N LYS A 96 -9.67 0.10 11.02
CA LYS A 96 -9.09 -1.21 10.70
C LYS A 96 -7.60 -1.11 10.38
N GLU A 97 -6.86 -2.17 10.69
CA GLU A 97 -5.46 -2.33 10.32
C GLU A 97 -5.32 -3.02 8.95
N PRO A 98 -4.34 -2.62 8.11
CA PRO A 98 -4.11 -3.27 6.83
C PRO A 98 -3.29 -4.55 6.98
N ILE A 99 -3.45 -5.44 6.01
CA ILE A 99 -2.49 -6.50 5.71
C ILE A 99 -1.31 -5.85 4.98
N LEU A 100 -0.14 -5.86 5.60
CA LEU A 100 1.08 -5.31 5.00
C LEU A 100 1.74 -6.35 4.09
N VAL A 101 1.92 -6.01 2.80
CA VAL A 101 2.51 -6.92 1.81
C VAL A 101 3.93 -6.53 1.37
N GLY A 102 4.35 -5.28 1.58
CA GLY A 102 5.74 -4.87 1.40
C GLY A 102 6.57 -5.06 2.66
N LYS A 103 7.79 -4.51 2.68
CA LYS A 103 8.70 -4.61 3.83
C LYS A 103 8.00 -4.19 5.13
N PRO A 104 8.15 -4.94 6.24
CA PRO A 104 9.01 -6.12 6.41
C PRO A 104 8.38 -7.48 6.04
N SER A 105 7.21 -7.52 5.39
CA SER A 105 6.47 -8.75 5.07
C SER A 105 7.23 -9.70 4.15
N PRO A 106 7.43 -10.97 4.52
CA PRO A 106 8.21 -11.93 3.74
C PRO A 106 7.58 -12.30 2.40
N LEU A 107 6.31 -11.91 2.17
CA LEU A 107 5.48 -12.33 1.04
C LEU A 107 6.17 -12.17 -0.32
N LEU A 108 6.87 -11.05 -0.54
CA LEU A 108 7.60 -10.83 -1.79
C LEU A 108 8.74 -11.84 -1.99
N ILE A 109 9.48 -12.15 -0.92
CA ILE A 109 10.58 -13.11 -0.96
C ILE A 109 10.05 -14.53 -1.13
N ASP A 110 8.97 -14.88 -0.42
CA ASP A 110 8.29 -16.16 -0.59
C ASP A 110 7.85 -16.36 -2.04
N TYR A 111 7.22 -15.35 -2.64
CA TYR A 111 6.79 -15.41 -4.03
C TYR A 111 7.97 -15.55 -5.00
N ILE A 112 9.06 -14.78 -4.83
CA ILE A 112 10.23 -14.86 -5.70
C ILE A 112 10.89 -16.25 -5.60
N THR A 113 11.09 -16.75 -4.38
CA THR A 113 11.73 -18.03 -4.12
C THR A 113 10.89 -19.19 -4.67
N ASP A 114 9.56 -19.16 -4.48
CA ASP A 114 8.67 -20.19 -5.03
C ASP A 114 8.57 -20.13 -6.56
N LYS A 115 8.40 -18.93 -7.14
CA LYS A 115 8.24 -18.77 -8.58
C LYS A 115 9.50 -19.14 -9.36
N HIS A 116 10.67 -18.74 -8.86
CA HIS A 116 11.94 -18.91 -9.57
C HIS A 116 12.79 -20.07 -9.03
N LYS A 117 12.32 -20.76 -7.98
CA LYS A 117 13.03 -21.87 -7.32
C LYS A 117 14.45 -21.48 -6.90
N ILE A 118 14.59 -20.27 -6.36
CA ILE A 118 15.86 -19.72 -5.87
C ILE A 118 15.92 -19.89 -4.36
N ASP A 119 17.05 -20.41 -3.87
CA ASP A 119 17.33 -20.46 -2.43
C ASP A 119 17.55 -19.04 -1.88
N ARG A 120 16.93 -18.73 -0.73
CA ARG A 120 17.05 -17.43 -0.05
C ARG A 120 18.51 -17.00 0.19
N SER A 121 19.41 -17.95 0.46
CA SER A 121 20.84 -17.70 0.66
C SER A 121 21.57 -17.14 -0.57
N ARG A 122 20.97 -17.28 -1.76
CA ARG A 122 21.48 -16.74 -3.03
C ARG A 122 20.88 -15.39 -3.40
N ILE A 123 20.00 -14.84 -2.58
CA ILE A 123 19.37 -13.54 -2.79
C ILE A 123 20.10 -12.50 -1.94
N CYS A 124 20.38 -11.35 -2.53
CA CYS A 124 20.98 -10.21 -1.85
C CYS A 124 19.99 -9.04 -1.84
N MET A 125 19.64 -8.56 -0.65
CA MET A 125 18.92 -7.29 -0.48
C MET A 125 19.92 -6.14 -0.46
N VAL A 126 19.73 -5.16 -1.35
CA VAL A 126 20.55 -3.95 -1.46
C VAL A 126 19.67 -2.76 -1.13
N GLY A 127 20.08 -1.93 -0.16
CA GLY A 127 19.34 -0.73 0.22
C GLY A 127 20.11 0.19 1.14
N ASP A 128 19.52 1.32 1.48
CA ASP A 128 20.13 2.44 2.19
C ASP A 128 19.69 2.53 3.66
N ARG A 129 18.63 1.82 4.05
CA ARG A 129 18.05 1.91 5.39
C ARG A 129 18.22 0.64 6.21
N LEU A 130 18.80 0.80 7.40
CA LEU A 130 18.96 -0.30 8.36
C LEU A 130 17.62 -0.85 8.86
N ASP A 131 16.66 0.03 9.15
CA ASP A 131 15.37 -0.29 9.76
C ASP A 131 14.36 -0.90 8.77
N THR A 132 14.60 -0.78 7.46
CA THR A 132 13.74 -1.38 6.44
C THR A 132 14.48 -2.41 5.59
N ASP A 133 15.44 -2.03 4.74
CA ASP A 133 16.10 -2.94 3.79
C ASP A 133 16.94 -4.01 4.48
N ILE A 134 17.83 -3.59 5.37
CA ILE A 134 18.76 -4.52 6.03
C ILE A 134 18.00 -5.43 7.00
N ALA A 135 17.11 -4.85 7.81
CA ALA A 135 16.21 -5.63 8.66
C ALA A 135 15.38 -6.63 7.84
N PHE A 136 14.80 -6.21 6.71
CA PHE A 136 14.03 -7.08 5.84
C PHE A 136 14.86 -8.23 5.27
N GLY A 137 16.05 -7.95 4.75
CA GLY A 137 16.93 -8.97 4.19
C GLY A 137 17.34 -10.00 5.24
N ARG A 138 17.78 -9.54 6.42
CA ARG A 138 18.17 -10.44 7.52
C ARG A 138 17.00 -11.28 8.03
N ASN A 139 15.84 -10.67 8.25
CA ASN A 139 14.64 -11.38 8.71
C ASN A 139 14.14 -12.42 7.70
N ASN A 140 14.53 -12.28 6.43
CA ASN A 140 14.17 -13.21 5.36
C ASN A 140 15.30 -14.19 4.98
N GLY A 141 16.41 -14.22 5.72
CA GLY A 141 17.52 -15.14 5.44
C GLY A 141 18.28 -14.82 4.15
N LEU A 142 18.27 -13.56 3.74
CA LEU A 142 18.98 -13.06 2.56
C LEU A 142 20.35 -12.50 2.96
N GLN A 143 21.28 -12.46 2.00
CA GLN A 143 22.45 -11.60 2.14
C GLN A 143 22.02 -10.12 2.09
N THR A 144 22.77 -9.23 2.72
CA THR A 144 22.44 -7.79 2.75
C THR A 144 23.64 -6.93 2.42
N VAL A 145 23.43 -5.89 1.60
CA VAL A 145 24.40 -4.84 1.31
C VAL A 145 23.76 -3.50 1.65
N LEU A 146 24.39 -2.76 2.57
CA LEU A 146 24.02 -1.39 2.88
C LEU A 146 24.78 -0.44 1.96
N THR A 147 24.05 0.43 1.26
CA THR A 147 24.63 1.50 0.43
C THR A 147 24.67 2.80 1.21
N LEU A 148 25.69 3.64 0.93
CA LEU A 148 25.93 4.93 1.56
C LEU A 148 25.53 6.08 0.63
#